data_AF-H0QVU4-F1
#
_entry.id   AF-H0QVU4-F1
#
_cell.length_a   1.000
_cell.length_b   1.000
_cell.length_c   1.000
_cell.angle_alpha   90.00
_cell.angle_beta   90.00
_cell.angle_gamma   90.00
#
_symmetry.space_group_name_H-M   'P 1'
#
loop_
_entity.id
_entity.type
_entity.pdbx_description
1 polymer ?
#
loop_
_entity_poly.entity_id
_entity_poly.type
_entity_poly.pdbx_seq_one_letter_code
_entity_poly.pdbx_strand_id
1 'polypeptide(L)'
;MERDVGWVSQARFAPFLSACGNDVDLAWTLYEWNARMASALFECFHHTEVLVRNAMMTQLATIHPLGYPWQKALSSVADAALKRRDGTTKVASPDAIISELTLGFWASLLSKVPENEELWRQSLRRAFPGSPGTRDSVHKALTDMKVLRNRCAHQDSLLEFDARIELRKLLSLVEWIDPKARIWIESIESVSEVAKERPVQPQSDVVVVGASADQAIAMYKAVSAYVCVPVIVHLRQFRIWDSTATRRSSHTFLEFAM
;
A
#
# COMPACT_ATOMS: atom_id res chain seq x y z
N MET A 1 -25.69 -19.43 10.45
CA MET A 1 -24.63 -20.11 11.23
C MET A 1 -24.48 -19.33 12.52
N GLU A 2 -24.36 -20.01 13.66
CA GLU A 2 -24.18 -19.35 14.96
C GLU A 2 -22.74 -18.84 15.08
N ARG A 3 -22.55 -17.56 15.44
CA ARG A 3 -21.24 -16.92 15.58
C ARG A 3 -21.00 -16.58 17.06
N ASP A 4 -19.83 -16.93 17.58
CA ASP A 4 -19.47 -16.70 18.98
C ASP A 4 -18.34 -15.67 19.11
N VAL A 5 -18.62 -14.57 19.81
CA VAL A 5 -17.68 -13.47 20.07
C VAL A 5 -16.42 -13.95 20.80
N GLY A 6 -16.47 -15.09 21.51
CA GLY A 6 -15.33 -15.72 22.16
C GLY A 6 -14.21 -16.20 21.20
N TRP A 7 -14.48 -16.36 19.90
CA TRP A 7 -13.47 -16.78 18.92
C TRP A 7 -12.48 -15.68 18.53
N VAL A 8 -12.85 -14.41 18.73
CA VAL A 8 -12.02 -13.26 18.38
C VAL A 8 -11.82 -12.42 19.64
N SER A 9 -10.58 -12.10 19.97
CA SER A 9 -10.30 -11.26 21.13
C SER A 9 -11.09 -9.95 21.08
N GLN A 10 -11.58 -9.46 22.22
CA GLN A 10 -12.36 -8.22 22.31
C GLN A 10 -11.68 -7.04 21.60
N ALA A 11 -10.35 -6.89 21.78
CA ALA A 11 -9.58 -5.83 21.13
C ALA A 11 -9.60 -5.89 19.59
N ARG A 12 -9.61 -7.10 19.00
CA ARG A 12 -9.70 -7.29 17.54
C ARG A 12 -11.11 -7.07 17.02
N PHE A 13 -12.14 -7.41 17.80
CA PHE A 13 -13.53 -7.28 17.37
C PHE A 13 -14.11 -5.87 17.62
N ALA A 14 -13.56 -5.14 18.59
CA ALA A 14 -14.02 -3.80 18.99
C ALA A 14 -14.12 -2.77 17.84
N PRO A 15 -13.17 -2.68 16.88
CA PRO A 15 -13.31 -1.76 15.75
C PRO A 15 -14.53 -2.04 14.89
N PHE A 16 -14.88 -3.32 14.71
CA PHE A 16 -16.04 -3.76 13.92
C PHE A 16 -17.36 -3.45 14.64
N LEU A 17 -17.42 -3.73 15.95
CA LEU A 17 -18.56 -3.36 16.78
C LEU A 17 -18.79 -1.84 16.77
N SER A 18 -17.73 -1.06 16.96
CA SER A 18 -17.81 0.40 16.94
C SER A 18 -18.31 0.92 15.60
N ALA A 19 -17.85 0.36 14.48
CA ALA A 19 -18.29 0.75 13.14
C ALA A 19 -19.76 0.39 12.86
N CYS A 20 -20.31 -0.61 13.56
CA CYS A 20 -21.68 -1.09 13.39
C CYS A 20 -22.65 -0.61 14.48
N GLY A 21 -22.28 0.40 15.28
CA GLY A 21 -23.15 0.91 16.34
C GLY A 21 -23.47 -0.12 17.44
N ASN A 22 -22.54 -1.04 17.70
CA ASN A 22 -22.68 -2.21 18.59
C ASN A 22 -23.66 -3.29 18.12
N ASP A 23 -24.08 -3.28 16.85
CA ASP A 23 -24.76 -4.43 16.24
C ASP A 23 -23.75 -5.57 16.02
N VAL A 24 -23.94 -6.65 16.76
CA VAL A 24 -23.02 -7.80 16.79
C VAL A 24 -23.05 -8.60 15.48
N ASP A 25 -24.23 -8.80 14.89
CA ASP A 25 -24.38 -9.58 13.66
C ASP A 25 -23.82 -8.83 12.44
N LEU A 26 -24.05 -7.51 12.40
CA LEU A 26 -23.47 -6.65 11.38
C LEU A 26 -21.94 -6.56 11.54
N ALA A 27 -21.43 -6.45 12.77
CA ALA A 27 -20.00 -6.43 13.06
C ALA A 27 -19.31 -7.73 12.62
N TRP A 28 -19.95 -8.88 12.82
CA TRP A 28 -19.47 -10.15 12.31
C TRP A 28 -19.40 -10.20 10.79
N THR A 29 -20.46 -9.73 10.12
CA THR A 29 -20.51 -9.66 8.65
C THR A 29 -19.40 -8.75 8.11
N LEU A 30 -19.13 -7.63 8.79
CA LEU A 30 -18.04 -6.71 8.46
C LEU A 30 -16.65 -7.32 8.74
N TYR A 31 -16.51 -8.11 9.81
CA TYR A 31 -15.28 -8.83 10.13
C TYR A 31 -14.95 -9.91 9.08
N GLU A 32 -15.93 -10.69 8.67
CA GLU A 32 -15.80 -11.69 7.59
C GLU A 32 -15.47 -11.00 6.26
N TRP A 33 -16.12 -9.88 5.95
CA TRP A 33 -15.79 -9.05 4.79
C TRP A 33 -14.34 -8.54 4.85
N ASN A 34 -13.86 -8.11 6.01
CA ASN A 34 -12.47 -7.66 6.19
C ASN A 34 -11.47 -8.76 5.86
N ALA A 35 -11.73 -9.99 6.29
CA ALA A 35 -10.89 -11.14 5.94
C ALA A 35 -10.90 -11.44 4.42
N ARG A 36 -12.08 -11.39 3.78
CA ARG A 36 -12.21 -11.52 2.32
C ARG A 36 -11.45 -10.43 1.58
N MET A 37 -11.54 -9.19 2.04
CA MET A 37 -10.81 -8.06 1.48
C MET A 37 -9.29 -8.22 1.62
N ALA A 38 -8.80 -8.64 2.79
CA ALA A 38 -7.39 -8.94 3.00
C ALA A 38 -6.90 -10.04 2.03
N SER A 39 -7.69 -11.09 1.83
CA SER A 39 -7.37 -12.17 0.88
C SER A 39 -7.28 -11.66 -0.56
N ALA A 40 -8.23 -10.84 -1.01
CA ALA A 40 -8.23 -10.25 -2.35
C ALA A 40 -7.01 -9.33 -2.57
N LEU A 41 -6.67 -8.50 -1.58
CA LEU A 41 -5.48 -7.66 -1.64
C LEU A 41 -4.17 -8.48 -1.69
N PHE A 42 -4.14 -9.64 -1.04
CA PHE A 42 -2.96 -10.51 -1.04
C PHE A 42 -2.60 -11.06 -2.41
N GLU A 43 -3.59 -11.33 -3.28
CA GLU A 43 -3.35 -11.69 -4.67
C GLU A 43 -2.59 -10.56 -5.40
N CYS A 44 -3.07 -9.33 -5.25
CA CYS A 44 -2.41 -8.15 -5.83
C CYS A 44 -1.00 -7.93 -5.26
N PHE A 45 -0.82 -8.10 -3.95
CA PHE A 45 0.49 -7.98 -3.31
C PHE A 45 1.47 -9.04 -3.80
N HIS A 46 1.01 -10.28 -3.96
CA HIS A 46 1.85 -11.38 -4.45
C HIS A 46 2.48 -11.04 -5.81
N HIS A 47 1.66 -10.64 -6.78
CA HIS A 47 2.15 -10.31 -8.12
C HIS A 47 3.03 -9.05 -8.12
N THR A 48 2.61 -8.00 -7.41
CA THR A 48 3.37 -6.75 -7.35
C THR A 48 4.74 -6.94 -6.69
N GLU A 49 4.81 -7.72 -5.62
CA GLU A 49 6.06 -8.00 -4.91
C GLU A 49 7.04 -8.76 -5.82
N VAL A 50 6.58 -9.75 -6.60
CA VAL A 50 7.42 -10.45 -7.58
C VAL A 50 7.91 -9.50 -8.68
N LEU A 51 7.04 -8.66 -9.24
CA LEU A 51 7.39 -7.71 -10.29
C LEU A 51 8.46 -6.71 -9.82
N VAL A 52 8.27 -6.11 -8.64
CA VAL A 52 9.22 -5.16 -8.06
C VAL A 52 10.60 -5.81 -7.86
N ARG A 53 10.63 -7.01 -7.27
CA ARG A 53 11.87 -7.75 -7.02
C ARG A 53 12.62 -8.02 -8.32
N ASN A 54 11.91 -8.53 -9.34
CA ASN A 54 12.51 -8.87 -10.63
C ASN A 54 12.99 -7.63 -11.40
N ALA A 55 12.20 -6.56 -11.41
CA ALA A 55 12.55 -5.31 -12.07
C ALA A 55 13.80 -4.67 -11.47
N MET A 56 13.85 -4.57 -10.14
CA MET A 56 15.01 -4.04 -9.43
C MET A 56 16.23 -4.95 -9.63
N MET A 57 16.07 -6.27 -9.51
CA MET A 57 17.17 -7.22 -9.72
C MET A 57 17.78 -7.10 -11.11
N THR A 58 16.95 -7.04 -12.15
CA THR A 58 17.41 -6.92 -13.54
C THR A 58 18.34 -5.71 -13.72
N GLN A 59 17.99 -4.57 -13.12
CA GLN A 59 18.83 -3.38 -13.21
C GLN A 59 20.09 -3.48 -12.34
N LEU A 60 19.98 -4.10 -11.18
CA LEU A 60 21.09 -4.37 -10.27
C LEU A 60 22.16 -5.27 -10.96
N ALA A 61 21.74 -6.25 -11.77
CA ALA A 61 22.66 -7.09 -12.53
C ALA A 61 23.52 -6.32 -13.56
N THR A 62 23.08 -5.14 -14.03
CA THR A 62 23.78 -4.38 -15.08
C THR A 62 25.00 -3.59 -14.60
N ILE A 63 25.09 -3.26 -13.30
CA ILE A 63 26.20 -2.47 -12.75
C ILE A 63 27.43 -3.36 -12.48
N HIS A 64 27.26 -4.67 -12.28
CA HIS A 64 28.38 -5.57 -11.99
C HIS A 64 28.19 -6.96 -12.62
N PRO A 65 29.04 -7.37 -13.59
CA PRO A 65 28.82 -8.57 -14.42
C PRO A 65 28.90 -9.93 -13.66
N LEU A 66 29.21 -9.93 -12.36
CA LEU A 66 29.20 -11.10 -11.44
C LEU A 66 28.82 -10.77 -9.96
N GLY A 67 28.28 -9.59 -9.61
CA GLY A 67 28.48 -9.01 -8.25
C GLY A 67 27.36 -9.15 -7.21
N TYR A 68 27.17 -10.33 -6.61
CA TYR A 68 26.51 -10.42 -5.30
C TYR A 68 27.56 -10.19 -4.18
N PRO A 69 27.33 -9.31 -3.18
CA PRO A 69 26.35 -8.23 -3.10
C PRO A 69 26.95 -6.86 -2.72
N TRP A 70 26.52 -5.81 -3.44
CA TRP A 70 26.21 -4.46 -2.92
C TRP A 70 27.02 -3.97 -1.69
N GLN A 71 28.34 -3.78 -1.86
CA GLN A 71 29.29 -2.90 -1.14
C GLN A 71 29.36 -2.82 0.40
N LYS A 72 28.53 -3.54 1.14
CA LYS A 72 28.69 -3.93 2.55
C LYS A 72 27.70 -5.06 2.71
N ALA A 73 28.07 -6.11 3.43
CA ALA A 73 27.09 -7.11 3.84
C ALA A 73 25.94 -6.41 4.57
N LEU A 74 24.89 -6.02 3.85
CA LEU A 74 23.56 -5.83 4.42
C LEU A 74 23.30 -7.20 5.03
N SER A 75 23.40 -7.30 6.35
CA SER A 75 23.41 -8.57 7.09
C SER A 75 22.33 -9.52 6.58
N SER A 76 21.16 -8.98 6.23
CA SER A 76 20.04 -9.69 5.61
C SER A 76 20.40 -10.51 4.36
N VAL A 77 21.28 -10.02 3.50
CA VAL A 77 21.69 -10.68 2.26
C VAL A 77 22.67 -11.82 2.54
N ALA A 78 23.62 -11.60 3.45
CA ALA A 78 24.54 -12.63 3.91
C ALA A 78 23.79 -13.74 4.68
N ASP A 79 22.86 -13.36 5.56
CA ASP A 79 22.01 -14.27 6.31
C ASP A 79 21.13 -15.11 5.37
N ALA A 80 20.55 -14.49 4.34
CA ALA A 80 19.77 -15.18 3.33
C ALA A 80 20.64 -16.17 2.51
N ALA A 81 21.85 -15.77 2.12
CA ALA A 81 22.80 -16.65 1.44
C ALA A 81 23.19 -17.84 2.31
N LEU A 82 23.42 -17.64 3.61
CA LEU A 82 23.75 -18.70 4.56
C LEU A 82 22.60 -19.69 4.75
N LYS A 83 21.36 -19.20 4.86
CA LYS A 83 20.16 -20.04 5.01
C LYS A 83 19.84 -20.87 3.77
N ARG A 84 20.14 -20.36 2.59
CA ARG A 84 19.74 -20.96 1.30
C ARG A 84 20.90 -21.66 0.57
N ARG A 85 21.99 -21.98 1.28
CA ARG A 85 23.11 -22.77 0.73
C ARG A 85 22.60 -24.12 0.28
N ASP A 86 22.91 -24.48 -0.96
CA ASP A 86 22.68 -25.84 -1.42
C ASP A 86 23.49 -26.84 -0.57
N GLY A 87 22.87 -27.98 -0.24
CA GLY A 87 23.49 -29.00 0.59
C GLY A 87 24.79 -29.57 0.01
N THR A 88 24.90 -29.56 -1.33
CA THR A 88 25.97 -30.17 -2.11
C THR A 88 27.01 -29.12 -2.54
N THR A 89 26.58 -28.07 -3.25
CA THR A 89 27.50 -27.05 -3.78
C THR A 89 27.92 -26.04 -2.73
N LYS A 90 27.21 -25.99 -1.58
CA LYS A 90 27.46 -25.05 -0.48
C LYS A 90 27.36 -23.58 -0.88
N VAL A 91 26.77 -23.29 -2.05
CA VAL A 91 26.53 -21.95 -2.60
C VAL A 91 25.02 -21.76 -2.75
N ALA A 92 24.51 -20.58 -2.44
CA ALA A 92 23.10 -20.23 -2.68
C ALA A 92 22.94 -19.65 -4.09
N SER A 93 21.90 -20.06 -4.82
CA SER A 93 21.59 -19.42 -6.11
C SER A 93 21.05 -18.00 -5.89
N PRO A 94 21.28 -17.05 -6.83
CA PRO A 94 20.74 -15.71 -6.72
C PRO A 94 19.23 -15.68 -6.46
N ASP A 95 18.48 -16.52 -7.18
CA ASP A 95 17.02 -16.64 -7.02
C ASP A 95 16.62 -17.13 -5.62
N ALA A 96 17.39 -18.06 -5.04
CA ALA A 96 17.13 -18.54 -3.69
C ALA A 96 17.35 -17.43 -2.64
N ILE A 97 18.36 -16.58 -2.82
CA ILE A 97 18.59 -15.44 -1.92
C ILE A 97 17.50 -14.39 -2.10
N ILE A 98 17.13 -14.06 -3.35
CA ILE A 98 16.07 -13.10 -3.69
C ILE A 98 14.73 -13.51 -3.07
N SER A 99 14.41 -14.81 -3.09
CA SER A 99 13.17 -15.33 -2.50
C SER A 99 13.11 -15.11 -0.98
N GLU A 100 14.25 -15.17 -0.28
CA GLU A 100 14.37 -15.02 1.18
C GLU A 100 14.33 -13.54 1.62
N LEU A 101 14.67 -12.60 0.74
CA LEU A 101 14.64 -11.17 1.05
C LEU A 101 13.20 -10.66 1.20
N THR A 102 12.95 -9.88 2.24
CA THR A 102 11.61 -9.32 2.51
C THR A 102 11.31 -8.11 1.62
N LEU A 103 10.04 -7.78 1.40
CA LEU A 103 9.64 -6.51 0.78
C LEU A 103 10.29 -5.28 1.46
N GLY A 104 10.50 -5.34 2.78
CA GLY A 104 11.16 -4.28 3.55
C GLY A 104 12.60 -4.05 3.12
N PHE A 105 13.33 -5.10 2.75
CA PHE A 105 14.68 -4.97 2.19
C PHE A 105 14.65 -4.18 0.87
N TRP A 106 13.76 -4.54 -0.06
CA TRP A 106 13.65 -3.87 -1.36
C TRP A 106 13.24 -2.40 -1.22
N ALA A 107 12.32 -2.09 -0.32
CA ALA A 107 11.97 -0.71 0.01
C ALA A 107 13.18 0.07 0.60
N SER A 108 14.01 -0.57 1.42
CA SER A 108 15.16 0.09 2.05
C SER A 108 16.22 0.59 1.07
N LEU A 109 16.37 -0.07 -0.09
CA LEU A 109 17.27 0.35 -1.18
C LEU A 109 16.85 1.66 -1.84
N LEU A 110 15.59 2.07 -1.64
CA LEU A 110 15.02 3.30 -2.20
C LEU A 110 14.88 4.40 -1.14
N SER A 111 15.26 4.12 0.10
CA SER A 111 15.18 5.09 1.20
C SER A 111 16.12 6.28 0.97
N LYS A 112 15.79 7.43 1.58
CA LYS A 112 16.56 8.70 1.51
C LYS A 112 17.85 8.65 2.34
N VAL A 113 18.69 7.68 2.04
CA VAL A 113 20.02 7.51 2.62
C VAL A 113 21.05 7.90 1.52
N PRO A 114 22.11 8.66 1.83
CA PRO A 114 23.09 9.14 0.84
C PRO A 114 23.66 8.02 -0.04
N GLU A 115 23.93 6.87 0.55
CA GLU A 115 24.47 5.67 -0.10
C GLU A 115 23.55 5.13 -1.21
N ASN A 116 22.23 5.30 -1.06
CA ASN A 116 21.24 4.85 -2.04
C ASN A 116 21.06 5.84 -3.20
N GLU A 117 21.59 7.06 -3.11
CA GLU A 117 21.44 8.07 -4.16
C GLU A 117 22.18 7.64 -5.43
N GLU A 118 23.40 7.14 -5.27
CA GLU A 118 24.21 6.66 -6.39
C GLU A 118 23.58 5.41 -7.02
N LEU A 119 23.13 4.47 -6.18
CA LEU A 119 22.44 3.26 -6.62
C LEU A 119 21.18 3.57 -7.45
N TRP A 120 20.41 4.58 -7.01
CA TRP A 120 19.24 5.05 -7.74
C TRP A 120 19.60 5.67 -9.09
N ARG A 121 20.56 6.59 -9.11
CA ARG A 121 20.97 7.32 -10.31
C ARG A 121 21.57 6.40 -11.37
N GLN A 122 22.39 5.44 -10.97
CA GLN A 122 23.10 4.57 -11.89
C GLN A 122 22.24 3.40 -12.42
N SER A 123 21.31 2.88 -11.61
CA SER A 123 20.57 1.65 -11.95
C SER A 123 19.09 1.69 -11.61
N LEU A 124 18.70 1.82 -10.33
CA LEU A 124 17.33 1.49 -9.90
C LEU A 124 16.25 2.38 -10.53
N ARG A 125 16.58 3.61 -10.95
CA ARG A 125 15.64 4.45 -11.71
C ARG A 125 15.11 3.75 -12.97
N ARG A 126 15.93 2.92 -13.63
CA ARG A 126 15.56 2.20 -14.85
C ARG A 126 14.58 1.04 -14.59
N ALA A 127 14.41 0.61 -13.35
CA ALA A 127 13.43 -0.42 -12.99
C ALA A 127 12.00 0.14 -12.98
N PHE A 128 11.86 1.46 -12.98
CA PHE A 128 10.58 2.17 -12.91
C PHE A 128 10.48 3.22 -14.04
N PRO A 129 10.52 2.82 -15.32
CA PRO A 129 10.54 3.75 -16.45
C PRO A 129 9.32 4.68 -16.51
N GLY A 130 8.16 4.24 -16.02
CA GLY A 130 6.91 5.03 -16.01
C GLY A 130 6.70 5.89 -14.77
N SER A 131 7.65 5.92 -13.83
CA SER A 131 7.53 6.69 -12.59
C SER A 131 7.54 8.20 -12.85
N PRO A 132 6.83 9.03 -12.03
CA PRO A 132 6.87 10.50 -12.09
C PRO A 132 8.24 11.12 -11.80
N GLY A 133 9.27 10.30 -11.57
CA GLY A 133 10.67 10.67 -11.80
C GLY A 133 11.53 10.74 -10.54
N THR A 134 10.94 10.73 -9.35
CA THR A 134 11.71 10.80 -8.09
C THR A 134 11.78 9.44 -7.39
N ARG A 135 12.95 9.15 -6.81
CA ARG A 135 13.14 8.00 -5.90
C ARG A 135 12.11 7.99 -4.78
N ASP A 136 11.79 9.18 -4.25
CA ASP A 136 10.88 9.35 -3.13
C ASP A 136 9.46 8.90 -3.46
N SER A 137 8.97 9.18 -4.68
CA SER A 137 7.67 8.71 -5.15
C SER A 137 7.59 7.18 -5.14
N VAL A 138 8.62 6.50 -5.65
CA VAL A 138 8.68 5.03 -5.68
C VAL A 138 8.85 4.44 -4.28
N HIS A 139 9.73 5.02 -3.48
CA HIS A 139 9.95 4.62 -2.09
C HIS A 139 8.67 4.75 -1.25
N LYS A 140 7.93 5.85 -1.42
CA LYS A 140 6.65 6.08 -0.74
C LYS A 140 5.60 5.04 -1.18
N ALA A 141 5.44 4.80 -2.48
CA ALA A 141 4.48 3.81 -2.98
C ALA A 141 4.78 2.40 -2.43
N LEU A 142 6.06 1.98 -2.42
CA LEU A 142 6.47 0.70 -1.85
C LEU A 142 6.29 0.63 -0.33
N THR A 143 6.54 1.74 0.38
CA THR A 143 6.35 1.81 1.83
C THR A 143 4.87 1.74 2.20
N ASP A 144 4.02 2.47 1.49
CA ASP A 144 2.57 2.47 1.68
C ASP A 144 2.01 1.06 1.41
N MET A 145 2.43 0.41 0.30
CA MET A 145 2.10 -1.00 0.01
C MET A 145 2.57 -1.94 1.13
N LYS A 146 3.81 -1.79 1.62
CA LYS A 146 4.37 -2.61 2.71
C LYS A 146 3.53 -2.50 3.99
N VAL A 147 3.12 -1.28 4.37
CA VAL A 147 2.31 -1.05 5.56
C VAL A 147 0.97 -1.78 5.44
N LEU A 148 0.27 -1.61 4.31
CA LEU A 148 -1.03 -2.25 4.08
C LEU A 148 -0.91 -3.78 4.02
N ARG A 149 0.09 -4.30 3.30
CA ARG A 149 0.38 -5.73 3.20
C ARG A 149 0.69 -6.36 4.56
N ASN A 150 1.48 -5.68 5.39
CA ASN A 150 1.77 -6.15 6.75
C ASN A 150 0.51 -6.17 7.61
N ARG A 151 -0.35 -5.16 7.47
CA ARG A 151 -1.64 -5.13 8.19
C ARG A 151 -2.53 -6.31 7.82
N CYS A 152 -2.62 -6.63 6.52
CA CYS A 152 -3.31 -7.83 6.04
C CYS A 152 -2.66 -9.11 6.62
N ALA A 153 -1.33 -9.21 6.60
CA ALA A 153 -0.60 -10.37 7.13
C ALA A 153 -0.85 -10.61 8.63
N HIS A 154 -1.04 -9.54 9.41
CA HIS A 154 -1.31 -9.60 10.84
C HIS A 154 -2.81 -9.75 11.20
N GLN A 155 -3.67 -9.95 10.19
CA GLN A 155 -5.12 -10.11 10.35
C GLN A 155 -5.75 -8.93 11.11
N ASP A 156 -5.24 -7.73 10.81
CA ASP A 156 -5.65 -6.49 11.46
C ASP A 156 -6.78 -5.81 10.66
N SER A 157 -7.41 -4.81 11.28
CA SER A 157 -8.56 -4.10 10.71
C SER A 157 -8.15 -3.22 9.52
N LEU A 158 -8.84 -3.40 8.39
CA LEU A 158 -8.72 -2.59 7.17
C LEU A 158 -9.79 -1.50 7.09
N LEU A 159 -10.56 -1.26 8.16
CA LEU A 159 -11.70 -0.34 8.14
C LEU A 159 -11.30 1.11 7.82
N GLU A 160 -10.07 1.51 8.16
CA GLU A 160 -9.50 2.84 7.92
C GLU A 160 -9.01 3.06 6.47
N PHE A 161 -8.98 2.00 5.65
CA PHE A 161 -8.46 2.05 4.29
C PHE A 161 -9.59 1.91 3.27
N ASP A 162 -9.56 2.73 2.23
CA ASP A 162 -10.39 2.50 1.04
C ASP A 162 -9.64 1.54 0.11
N ALA A 163 -10.10 0.30 0.05
CA ALA A 163 -9.49 -0.76 -0.75
C ALA A 163 -9.36 -0.39 -2.24
N ARG A 164 -10.28 0.39 -2.81
CA ARG A 164 -10.20 0.81 -4.22
C ARG A 164 -9.14 1.89 -4.42
N ILE A 165 -8.94 2.77 -3.44
CA ILE A 165 -7.84 3.74 -3.47
C ILE A 165 -6.51 3.00 -3.39
N GLU A 166 -6.39 2.06 -2.46
CA GLU A 166 -5.16 1.30 -2.26
C GLU A 166 -4.82 0.40 -3.46
N LEU A 167 -5.82 -0.25 -4.06
CA LEU A 167 -5.66 -0.98 -5.33
C LEU A 167 -5.14 -0.06 -6.44
N ARG A 168 -5.71 1.14 -6.61
CA ARG A 168 -5.23 2.08 -7.63
C ARG A 168 -3.78 2.49 -7.41
N LYS A 169 -3.37 2.76 -6.17
CA LYS A 169 -1.97 3.07 -5.84
C LYS A 169 -1.04 1.91 -6.20
N LEU A 170 -1.45 0.68 -5.89
CA LEU A 170 -0.71 -0.53 -6.23
C LEU A 170 -0.61 -0.71 -7.75
N LEU A 171 -1.71 -0.56 -8.49
CA LEU A 171 -1.72 -0.63 -9.95
C LEU A 171 -0.85 0.46 -10.59
N SER A 172 -0.82 1.68 -10.03
CA SER A 172 0.10 2.73 -10.49
C SER A 172 1.57 2.36 -10.27
N LEU A 173 1.91 1.72 -9.15
CA LEU A 173 3.27 1.21 -8.93
C LEU A 173 3.64 0.13 -9.96
N VAL A 174 2.71 -0.77 -10.27
CA VAL A 174 2.90 -1.81 -11.30
C VAL A 174 3.10 -1.17 -12.68
N GLU A 175 2.28 -0.16 -13.01
CA GLU A 175 2.35 0.57 -14.27
C GLU A 175 3.70 1.30 -14.45
N TRP A 176 4.30 1.78 -13.36
CA TRP A 176 5.65 2.35 -13.40
C TRP A 176 6.71 1.34 -13.83
N ILE A 177 6.50 0.05 -13.59
CA ILE A 177 7.38 -1.04 -14.01
C ILE A 177 7.06 -1.45 -15.45
N ASP A 178 5.81 -1.86 -15.71
CA ASP A 178 5.33 -2.27 -17.03
C ASP A 178 3.80 -2.06 -17.13
N PRO A 179 3.32 -1.21 -18.06
CA PRO A 179 1.89 -1.02 -18.31
C PRO A 179 1.14 -2.31 -18.66
N LYS A 180 1.78 -3.30 -19.29
CA LYS A 180 1.15 -4.60 -19.60
C LYS A 180 0.88 -5.41 -18.33
N ALA A 181 1.78 -5.33 -17.35
CA ALA A 181 1.59 -5.97 -16.06
C ALA A 181 0.42 -5.36 -15.30
N ARG A 182 0.21 -4.04 -15.42
CA ARG A 182 -0.98 -3.37 -14.85
C ARG A 182 -2.27 -3.96 -15.42
N ILE A 183 -2.38 -4.02 -16.76
CA ILE A 183 -3.56 -4.55 -17.46
C ILE A 183 -3.84 -6.00 -17.03
N TRP A 184 -2.79 -6.81 -16.88
CA TRP A 184 -2.93 -8.18 -16.44
C TRP A 184 -3.39 -8.30 -14.98
N ILE A 185 -2.81 -7.56 -14.04
CA ILE A 185 -3.26 -7.61 -12.63
C ILE A 185 -4.69 -7.09 -12.49
N GLU A 186 -5.03 -6.02 -13.21
CA GLU A 186 -6.37 -5.43 -13.23
C GLU A 186 -7.43 -6.39 -13.82
N SER A 187 -7.04 -7.37 -14.65
CA SER A 187 -7.98 -8.35 -15.21
C SER A 187 -8.25 -9.57 -14.32
N ILE A 188 -7.41 -9.82 -13.32
CA ILE A 188 -7.55 -10.96 -12.40
C ILE A 188 -7.95 -10.56 -10.99
N GLU A 189 -7.72 -9.30 -10.60
CA GLU A 189 -7.99 -8.84 -9.24
C GLU A 189 -9.47 -8.96 -8.85
N SER A 190 -9.73 -9.41 -7.62
CA SER A 190 -11.08 -9.49 -7.06
C SER A 190 -11.39 -8.39 -6.03
N VAL A 191 -10.47 -7.46 -5.79
CA VAL A 191 -10.60 -6.38 -4.79
C VAL A 191 -11.75 -5.45 -5.15
N SER A 192 -11.91 -5.11 -6.43
CA SER A 192 -13.00 -4.24 -6.92
C SER A 192 -14.38 -4.82 -6.63
N GLU A 193 -14.57 -6.13 -6.82
CA GLU A 193 -15.85 -6.79 -6.54
C GLU A 193 -16.10 -6.93 -5.04
N VAL A 194 -15.11 -7.39 -4.27
CA VAL A 194 -15.24 -7.50 -2.81
C VAL A 194 -15.51 -6.13 -2.18
N ALA A 195 -14.96 -5.05 -2.73
CA ALA A 195 -15.20 -3.69 -2.23
C ALA A 195 -16.65 -3.22 -2.41
N LYS A 196 -17.40 -3.74 -3.39
CA LYS A 196 -18.83 -3.43 -3.57
C LYS A 196 -19.71 -4.12 -2.54
N GLU A 197 -19.27 -5.28 -2.05
CA GLU A 197 -19.99 -6.09 -1.06
C GLU A 197 -19.78 -5.62 0.38
N ARG A 198 -19.15 -4.45 0.60
CA ARG A 198 -18.88 -3.95 1.95
C ARG A 198 -20.19 -3.73 2.71
N PRO A 199 -20.41 -4.40 3.87
CA PRO A 199 -21.69 -4.36 4.58
C PRO A 199 -22.04 -2.98 5.17
N VAL A 200 -21.01 -2.23 5.58
CA VAL A 200 -21.16 -0.93 6.23
C VAL A 200 -20.35 0.11 5.47
N GLN A 201 -21.02 1.17 5.03
CA GLN A 201 -20.33 2.29 4.40
C GLN A 201 -19.37 2.93 5.40
N PRO A 202 -18.11 3.19 5.00
CA PRO A 202 -17.19 3.90 5.87
C PRO A 202 -17.76 5.28 6.22
N GLN A 203 -17.64 5.69 7.49
CA GLN A 203 -17.82 7.09 7.87
C GLN A 203 -16.76 7.90 7.12
N SER A 204 -17.15 8.45 5.99
CA SER A 204 -16.22 9.06 5.04
C SER A 204 -16.02 10.51 5.41
N ASP A 205 -14.93 10.78 6.12
CA ASP A 205 -14.42 12.14 6.42
C ASP A 205 -13.59 12.73 5.25
N VAL A 206 -13.58 12.06 4.10
CA VAL A 206 -12.73 12.40 2.94
C VAL A 206 -13.57 12.72 1.73
N VAL A 207 -13.43 13.95 1.25
CA VAL A 207 -13.96 14.42 -0.04
C VAL A 207 -12.84 14.37 -1.08
N VAL A 208 -13.01 13.60 -2.14
CA VAL A 208 -12.11 13.63 -3.31
C VAL A 208 -12.57 14.74 -4.23
N VAL A 209 -11.82 15.84 -4.26
CA VAL A 209 -12.07 16.95 -5.19
C VAL A 209 -11.37 16.63 -6.51
N GLY A 210 -12.12 16.64 -7.62
CA GLY A 210 -11.57 16.37 -8.96
C GLY A 210 -10.46 17.36 -9.35
N ALA A 211 -9.51 16.91 -10.17
CA ALA A 211 -8.30 17.66 -10.56
C ALA A 211 -8.56 18.99 -11.30
N SER A 212 -9.80 19.25 -11.74
CA SER A 212 -10.20 20.52 -12.37
C SER A 212 -10.59 21.62 -11.36
N ALA A 213 -10.33 21.41 -10.07
CA ALA A 213 -10.88 22.22 -9.01
C ALA A 213 -9.83 23.07 -8.30
N ASP A 214 -8.92 23.70 -9.05
CA ASP A 214 -8.03 24.73 -8.51
C ASP A 214 -8.82 25.81 -7.78
N GLN A 215 -10.01 26.15 -8.30
CA GLN A 215 -10.96 27.05 -7.64
C GLN A 215 -11.53 26.48 -6.33
N ALA A 216 -11.80 25.18 -6.24
CA ALA A 216 -12.29 24.56 -5.01
C ALA A 216 -11.21 24.52 -3.92
N ILE A 217 -9.97 24.20 -4.32
CA ILE A 217 -8.82 24.19 -3.41
C ILE A 217 -8.49 25.63 -2.97
N ALA A 218 -8.55 26.61 -3.88
CA ALA A 218 -8.36 28.01 -3.55
C ALA A 218 -9.46 28.55 -2.62
N MET A 219 -10.73 28.20 -2.89
CA MET A 219 -11.86 28.56 -2.04
C MET A 219 -11.71 27.96 -0.65
N TYR A 220 -11.40 26.66 -0.55
CA TYR A 220 -11.13 26.03 0.74
C TYR A 220 -9.98 26.72 1.49
N LYS A 221 -8.85 27.03 0.83
CA LYS A 221 -7.73 27.76 1.47
C LYS A 221 -8.14 29.15 1.98
N ALA A 222 -9.09 29.81 1.33
CA ALA A 222 -9.54 31.14 1.70
C ALA A 222 -10.60 31.13 2.83
N VAL A 223 -11.56 30.21 2.78
CA VAL A 223 -12.73 30.21 3.69
C VAL A 223 -12.82 29.00 4.61
N SER A 224 -11.88 28.06 4.54
CA SER A 224 -11.87 26.80 5.31
C SER A 224 -13.15 25.96 5.18
N ALA A 225 -13.91 26.17 4.10
CA ALA A 225 -15.17 25.52 3.83
C ALA A 225 -15.22 25.06 2.36
N TYR A 226 -15.79 23.89 2.12
CA TYR A 226 -16.06 23.37 0.78
C TYR A 226 -17.46 22.78 0.76
N VAL A 227 -18.30 23.25 -0.18
CA VAL A 227 -19.68 22.78 -0.33
C VAL A 227 -19.69 21.70 -1.41
N CYS A 228 -19.96 20.46 -1.00
CA CYS A 228 -20.24 19.36 -1.92
C CYS A 228 -21.70 19.40 -2.36
N VAL A 229 -21.97 19.02 -3.62
CA VAL A 229 -23.33 18.70 -4.06
C VAL A 229 -23.74 17.38 -3.38
N PRO A 230 -24.92 17.29 -2.75
CA PRO A 230 -25.16 16.29 -1.71
C PRO A 230 -25.27 14.86 -2.26
N VAL A 231 -24.39 13.99 -1.79
CA VAL A 231 -24.72 12.61 -1.45
C VAL A 231 -24.40 12.51 0.03
N ILE A 232 -25.43 12.35 0.87
CA ILE A 232 -25.43 12.42 2.34
C ILE A 232 -24.07 12.08 2.97
N VAL A 233 -23.38 13.07 3.56
CA VAL A 233 -22.16 12.87 4.38
C VAL A 233 -22.32 13.60 5.71
N HIS A 234 -22.14 12.89 6.82
CA HIS A 234 -21.87 13.50 8.14
C HIS A 234 -20.36 13.55 8.31
N LEU A 235 -19.79 14.75 8.17
CA LEU A 235 -18.36 15.02 8.28
C LEU A 235 -18.04 15.50 9.70
N ARG A 236 -17.11 14.86 10.40
CA ARG A 236 -16.66 15.30 11.73
C ARG A 236 -15.22 15.84 11.75
N GLN A 237 -14.38 15.47 10.77
CA GLN A 237 -13.02 16.01 10.62
C GLN A 237 -12.52 15.87 9.18
N PHE A 238 -11.64 16.77 8.71
CA PHE A 238 -11.07 16.70 7.37
C PHE A 238 -9.55 16.44 7.40
N ARG A 239 -9.06 15.59 6.49
CA ARG A 239 -7.64 15.47 6.12
C ARG A 239 -7.47 15.68 4.62
N ILE A 240 -6.60 16.61 4.24
CA ILE A 240 -6.27 16.89 2.83
C ILE A 240 -5.06 16.06 2.43
N TRP A 241 -5.16 15.40 1.27
CA TRP A 241 -4.04 14.74 0.63
C TRP A 241 -3.77 15.43 -0.71
N ASP A 242 -2.74 16.28 -0.73
CA ASP A 242 -2.24 16.90 -1.95
C ASP A 242 -1.02 16.10 -2.43
N SER A 243 -1.09 15.56 -3.64
CA SER A 243 0.01 14.80 -4.26
C SER A 243 1.28 15.64 -4.51
N THR A 244 1.20 16.96 -4.34
CA THR A 244 2.27 17.93 -4.63
C THR A 244 2.77 18.75 -3.43
N ALA A 245 2.08 18.75 -2.28
CA ALA A 245 2.43 19.65 -1.17
C ALA A 245 3.09 18.97 0.04
N THR A 246 4.22 19.54 0.48
CA THR A 246 5.12 19.07 1.54
C THR A 246 4.73 19.48 2.97
N ARG A 247 3.53 20.04 3.23
CA ARG A 247 3.13 20.47 4.59
C ARG A 247 1.75 19.98 5.02
N ARG A 248 1.68 19.46 6.25
CA ARG A 248 0.48 19.06 6.98
C ARG A 248 -0.04 20.24 7.80
N SER A 249 -1.30 20.62 7.64
CA SER A 249 -2.03 21.46 8.61
C SER A 249 -3.30 20.73 9.04
N SER A 250 -3.62 20.82 10.34
CA SER A 250 -4.82 20.24 10.96
C SER A 250 -5.66 21.40 11.47
N HIS A 251 -6.92 21.48 11.08
CA HIS A 251 -7.86 22.50 11.57
C HIS A 251 -9.18 21.83 11.97
N THR A 252 -9.79 22.31 13.06
CA THR A 252 -11.05 21.81 13.64
C THR A 252 -12.06 22.96 13.60
N PHE A 253 -13.22 22.80 12.96
CA PHE A 253 -14.33 23.78 13.07
C PHE A 253 -15.73 23.16 12.90
N LEU A 254 -16.71 23.91 13.40
CA LEU A 254 -18.07 23.56 13.86
C LEU A 254 -19.07 23.16 12.76
N GLU A 255 -19.93 22.19 13.11
CA GLU A 255 -21.15 21.80 12.38
C GLU A 255 -22.10 22.99 12.20
N PHE A 256 -22.61 23.17 10.97
CA PHE A 256 -23.92 23.79 10.77
C PHE A 256 -24.80 22.80 10.01
N ALA A 257 -25.87 22.38 10.68
CA ALA A 257 -26.93 21.56 10.10
C ALA A 257 -27.79 22.39 9.13
N MET A 258 -28.13 21.79 8.00
CA MET A 258 -29.38 22.00 7.28
C MET A 258 -29.87 20.67 6.73
#